data_AF-A0A7W1RWM8-F1
#
_entry.id   AF-A0A7W1RWM8-F1
#
_cell.length_a   1.000
_cell.length_b   1.000
_cell.length_c   1.000
_cell.angle_alpha   90.00
_cell.angle_beta   90.00
_cell.angle_gamma   90.00
#
_symmetry.space_group_name_H-M   'P 1'
#
loop_
_entity.id
_entity.type
_entity.pdbx_description
1 polymer ?
#
loop_
_entity_poly.entity_id
_entity_poly.type
_entity_poly.pdbx_seq_one_letter_code
_entity_poly.pdbx_strand_id
1 'polypeptide(L)'
;MPATPLPKWWAALGSARWQGSTRAAWREALGDEEALVERFLVARGTVAMVTRRTPDRLVRRYRVVIHAREDIVGMVDDDGDDERVRLTRDDIVCWEVDWSAVHRSLVAGLDLEAGITPIGDIAGAWTLGRCRLSDERTVPVQLMVGDARYGERQAAVFQLISQATEPCIILVATSDVVPSTTWAVARARSCSIVPLTRLGIDAGRRLVAPAGIDSVVGDLRLLIGTPAIARTGYRFLLQDGDTLLAWAGDERSITGQTKGMGYLHALLAREGTPIPVEGLVGAVNGVDPAALRGSRGVKADRQSRQALRQHIDQLDAQMREAASAGNDGVFDQLQATQQRLQAHLDADEGFAGRDQVLSDLDGHRISVKQAIDRAVAQIGQRLPAMAQHLRQFIQTGLKPSYRPPESERRAWET
;
A
#
# COMPACT_ATOMS: atom_id res chain seq x y z
N MET A 1 -0.54 -3.59 10.99
CA MET A 1 -0.91 -4.23 9.70
C MET A 1 -1.48 -3.15 8.80
N PRO A 2 -1.09 -3.11 7.51
CA PRO A 2 -1.64 -2.16 6.55
C PRO A 2 -3.14 -2.42 6.34
N ALA A 3 -3.91 -1.37 6.11
CA ALA A 3 -5.34 -1.49 5.81
C ALA A 3 -5.55 -2.16 4.44
N THR A 4 -6.52 -3.07 4.35
CA THR A 4 -6.85 -3.79 3.13
C THR A 4 -7.74 -2.92 2.24
N PRO A 5 -7.41 -2.69 0.96
CA PRO A 5 -8.25 -1.90 0.05
C PRO A 5 -9.58 -2.60 -0.23
N LEU A 6 -10.64 -1.81 -0.48
CA LEU A 6 -12.02 -2.30 -0.68
C LEU A 6 -12.64 -1.87 -2.03
N PRO A 7 -11.96 -2.05 -3.18
CA PRO A 7 -12.43 -1.53 -4.46
C PRO A 7 -13.80 -2.08 -4.89
N LYS A 8 -14.09 -3.37 -4.65
CA LYS A 8 -15.37 -3.97 -5.07
C LYS A 8 -16.52 -3.49 -4.21
N TRP A 9 -16.31 -3.33 -2.90
CA TRP A 9 -17.27 -2.73 -1.99
C TRP A 9 -17.65 -1.32 -2.40
N TRP A 10 -16.66 -0.45 -2.67
CA TRP A 10 -16.95 0.93 -3.07
C TRP A 10 -17.65 1.02 -4.43
N ALA A 11 -17.26 0.17 -5.39
CA ALA A 11 -17.96 0.06 -6.67
C ALA A 11 -19.40 -0.46 -6.50
N ALA A 12 -19.64 -1.40 -5.58
CA ALA A 12 -20.97 -1.89 -5.27
C ALA A 12 -21.84 -0.80 -4.62
N LEU A 13 -21.31 -0.05 -3.65
CA LEU A 13 -22.02 1.11 -3.07
C LEU A 13 -22.32 2.20 -4.10
N GLY A 14 -21.46 2.31 -5.13
CA GLY A 14 -21.67 3.17 -6.28
C GLY A 14 -22.69 2.64 -7.30
N SER A 15 -23.42 1.57 -7.01
CA SER A 15 -24.44 1.04 -7.93
C SER A 15 -25.76 0.79 -7.20
N ALA A 16 -26.79 1.53 -7.62
CA ALA A 16 -28.19 1.36 -7.22
C ALA A 16 -28.67 -0.11 -7.26
N ARG A 17 -28.09 -0.93 -8.14
CA ARG A 17 -28.50 -2.32 -8.37
C ARG A 17 -28.39 -3.24 -7.15
N TRP A 18 -27.61 -2.88 -6.13
CA TRP A 18 -27.28 -3.80 -5.04
C TRP A 18 -28.08 -3.57 -3.75
N GLN A 19 -28.74 -2.42 -3.60
CA GLN A 19 -29.62 -2.19 -2.44
C GLN A 19 -30.81 -3.14 -2.52
N GLY A 20 -31.07 -3.88 -1.43
CA GLY A 20 -32.14 -4.89 -1.40
C GLY A 20 -31.84 -6.15 -2.23
N SER A 21 -30.58 -6.38 -2.62
CA SER A 21 -30.16 -7.63 -3.28
C SER A 21 -29.97 -8.77 -2.29
N THR A 22 -29.98 -10.02 -2.80
CA THR A 22 -29.77 -11.22 -1.98
C THR A 22 -28.31 -11.35 -1.54
N ARG A 23 -28.06 -12.16 -0.51
CA ARG A 23 -26.69 -12.40 -0.02
C ARG A 23 -25.79 -13.01 -1.09
N ALA A 24 -26.32 -13.90 -1.92
CA ALA A 24 -25.58 -14.51 -3.01
C ALA A 24 -25.12 -13.47 -4.04
N ALA A 25 -25.98 -12.52 -4.39
CA ALA A 25 -25.65 -11.43 -5.30
C ALA A 25 -24.56 -10.51 -4.72
N TRP A 26 -24.65 -10.18 -3.43
CA TRP A 26 -23.58 -9.46 -2.73
C TRP A 26 -22.26 -10.23 -2.72
N ARG A 27 -22.28 -11.54 -2.47
CA ARG A 27 -21.07 -12.38 -2.48
C ARG A 27 -20.42 -12.46 -3.86
N GLU A 28 -21.24 -12.57 -4.92
CA GLU A 28 -20.74 -12.54 -6.30
C GLU A 28 -20.08 -11.18 -6.63
N ALA A 29 -20.67 -10.08 -6.19
CA ALA A 29 -20.15 -8.74 -6.41
C ALA A 29 -18.84 -8.46 -5.65
N LEU A 30 -18.79 -8.86 -4.38
CA LEU A 30 -17.70 -8.53 -3.46
C LEU A 30 -16.55 -9.56 -3.50
N GLY A 31 -16.84 -10.82 -3.82
CA GLY A 31 -15.88 -11.92 -3.69
C GLY A 31 -15.28 -11.96 -2.28
N ASP A 32 -13.96 -11.97 -2.20
CA ASP A 32 -13.22 -12.03 -0.92
C ASP A 32 -13.45 -10.82 0.01
N GLU A 33 -13.96 -9.70 -0.52
CA GLU A 33 -14.28 -8.52 0.31
C GLU A 33 -15.54 -8.71 1.17
N GLU A 34 -16.41 -9.69 0.87
CA GLU A 34 -17.68 -9.90 1.61
C GLU A 34 -17.44 -10.12 3.10
N ALA A 35 -16.48 -10.97 3.46
CA ALA A 35 -16.14 -11.28 4.85
C ALA A 35 -15.61 -10.06 5.63
N LEU A 36 -15.04 -9.06 4.92
CA LEU A 36 -14.52 -7.83 5.52
C LEU A 36 -15.64 -6.83 5.82
N VAL A 37 -16.64 -6.77 4.94
CA VAL A 37 -17.70 -5.74 4.97
C VAL A 37 -19.05 -6.25 5.43
N GLU A 38 -19.18 -7.55 5.76
CA GLU A 38 -20.42 -8.17 6.26
C GLU A 38 -21.08 -7.38 7.39
N ARG A 39 -20.29 -6.78 8.30
CA ARG A 39 -20.79 -5.94 9.40
C ARG A 39 -21.53 -4.67 8.96
N PHE A 40 -21.38 -4.27 7.70
CA PHE A 40 -22.06 -3.13 7.09
C PHE A 40 -23.29 -3.55 6.29
N LEU A 41 -23.63 -4.83 6.28
CA LEU A 41 -24.80 -5.37 5.62
C LEU A 41 -25.79 -5.84 6.68
N VAL A 42 -27.06 -5.47 6.50
CA VAL A 42 -28.17 -5.87 7.37
C VAL A 42 -29.26 -6.55 6.56
N ALA A 43 -29.72 -7.70 7.05
CA ALA A 43 -30.87 -8.39 6.48
C ALA A 43 -32.14 -7.55 6.65
N ARG A 44 -32.81 -7.25 5.54
CA ARG A 44 -34.01 -6.42 5.45
C ARG A 44 -35.07 -7.13 4.60
N GLY A 45 -36.04 -7.76 5.26
CA GLY A 45 -37.17 -8.38 4.57
C GLY A 45 -36.79 -9.53 3.63
N THR A 46 -37.65 -9.80 2.66
CA THR A 46 -37.49 -10.87 1.67
C THR A 46 -37.86 -10.38 0.27
N VAL A 47 -37.11 -10.79 -0.75
CA VAL A 47 -37.42 -10.47 -2.15
C VAL A 47 -38.64 -11.25 -2.62
N ALA A 48 -39.48 -10.60 -3.40
CA ALA A 48 -40.58 -11.27 -4.12
C ALA A 48 -40.10 -12.01 -5.38
N MET A 49 -38.86 -11.74 -5.83
CA MET A 49 -38.32 -12.28 -7.07
C MET A 49 -36.80 -12.46 -6.95
N VAL A 50 -36.28 -13.61 -7.39
CA VAL A 50 -34.85 -13.95 -7.38
C VAL A 50 -34.39 -14.18 -8.81
N THR A 51 -33.23 -13.63 -9.17
CA THR A 51 -32.55 -13.98 -10.42
C THR A 51 -31.53 -15.08 -10.17
N ARG A 52 -31.59 -16.16 -10.94
CA ARG A 52 -30.55 -17.20 -10.93
C ARG A 52 -29.98 -17.40 -12.33
N ARG A 53 -28.68 -17.69 -12.35
CA ARG A 53 -27.99 -18.11 -13.56
C ARG A 53 -28.16 -19.61 -13.71
N THR A 54 -28.77 -20.03 -14.81
CA THR A 54 -28.95 -21.45 -15.14
C THR A 54 -27.65 -22.02 -15.74
N PRO A 55 -27.48 -23.36 -15.79
CA PRO A 55 -26.27 -24.00 -16.32
C PRO A 55 -25.93 -23.62 -17.78
N ASP A 56 -26.95 -23.24 -18.55
CA ASP A 56 -26.84 -22.70 -19.92
C ASP A 56 -26.41 -21.23 -19.98
N ARG A 57 -26.08 -20.63 -18.82
CA ARG A 57 -25.68 -19.22 -18.61
C ARG A 57 -26.77 -18.18 -18.85
N LEU A 58 -28.02 -18.59 -19.05
CA LEU A 58 -29.15 -17.65 -19.06
C LEU A 58 -29.44 -17.15 -17.64
N VAL A 59 -29.91 -15.91 -17.52
CA VAL A 59 -30.39 -15.35 -16.25
C VAL A 59 -31.90 -15.44 -16.27
N ARG A 60 -32.47 -16.33 -15.45
CA ARG A 60 -33.91 -16.49 -15.29
C ARG A 60 -34.39 -15.77 -14.03
N ARG A 61 -35.60 -15.19 -14.11
CA ARG A 61 -36.30 -14.56 -12.97
C ARG A 61 -37.31 -15.55 -12.41
N TYR A 62 -37.22 -15.77 -11.11
CA TYR A 62 -38.13 -16.65 -10.38
C TYR A 62 -38.93 -15.84 -9.39
N ARG A 63 -40.26 -15.86 -9.51
CA ARG A 63 -41.17 -15.37 -8.48
C ARG A 63 -41.06 -16.28 -7.25
N VAL A 64 -40.85 -15.69 -6.09
CA VAL A 64 -40.73 -16.41 -4.82
C VAL A 64 -42.12 -16.72 -4.30
N VAL A 65 -42.40 -17.99 -4.02
CA VAL A 65 -43.60 -18.46 -3.36
C VAL A 65 -43.22 -19.23 -2.10
N ILE A 66 -43.82 -18.82 -0.98
CA ILE A 66 -43.56 -19.37 0.35
C ILE A 66 -44.82 -20.14 0.76
N HIS A 67 -44.75 -21.47 0.75
CA HIS A 67 -45.87 -22.32 1.19
C HIS A 67 -45.82 -22.58 2.70
N ALA A 68 -44.62 -22.69 3.27
CA ALA A 68 -44.36 -22.83 4.71
C ALA A 68 -42.97 -22.26 5.07
N ARG A 69 -42.61 -22.23 6.37
CA ARG A 69 -41.34 -21.60 6.84
C ARG A 69 -40.06 -22.10 6.16
N GLU A 70 -40.05 -23.33 5.65
CA GLU A 70 -38.90 -23.98 5.00
C GLU A 70 -39.21 -24.45 3.57
N ASP A 71 -40.44 -24.23 3.09
CA ASP A 71 -40.85 -24.59 1.74
C ASP A 71 -40.98 -23.32 0.90
N ILE A 72 -39.83 -22.92 0.35
CA ILE A 72 -39.66 -21.73 -0.47
C ILE A 72 -39.30 -22.22 -1.87
N VAL A 73 -40.12 -21.84 -2.85
CA VAL A 73 -39.94 -22.21 -4.25
C VAL A 73 -39.93 -20.98 -5.14
N GLY A 74 -39.03 -20.98 -6.11
CA GLY A 74 -39.01 -20.04 -7.21
C GLY A 74 -39.76 -20.63 -8.39
N MET A 75 -40.73 -19.89 -8.93
CA MET A 75 -41.45 -20.23 -10.16
C MET A 75 -41.04 -19.25 -11.27
N VAL A 76 -40.76 -19.75 -12.47
CA VAL A 76 -40.40 -18.89 -13.61
C VAL A 76 -41.56 -17.94 -13.91
N ASP A 77 -41.25 -16.65 -14.09
CA ASP A 77 -42.26 -15.59 -14.33
C ASP A 77 -42.68 -15.50 -15.81
N ASP A 78 -42.53 -16.59 -16.58
CA ASP A 78 -42.83 -16.67 -18.02
C ASP A 78 -43.96 -17.68 -18.24
N ASP A 79 -44.97 -17.31 -19.04
CA ASP A 79 -46.33 -17.89 -19.08
C ASP A 79 -46.42 -19.33 -19.64
N GLY A 80 -45.31 -20.08 -19.71
CA GLY A 80 -45.27 -21.42 -20.32
C GLY A 80 -44.31 -22.42 -19.71
N ASP A 81 -43.57 -22.08 -18.66
CA ASP A 81 -42.59 -22.99 -18.04
C ASP A 81 -42.93 -23.24 -16.56
N ASP A 82 -43.35 -24.46 -16.25
CA ASP A 82 -43.66 -24.94 -14.89
C ASP A 82 -42.40 -25.28 -14.08
N GLU A 83 -41.22 -24.83 -14.52
CA GLU A 83 -39.96 -25.03 -13.81
C GLU A 83 -40.02 -24.45 -12.39
N ARG A 84 -39.82 -25.32 -11.40
CA ARG A 84 -39.74 -24.98 -9.98
C ARG A 84 -38.33 -25.21 -9.48
N VAL A 85 -37.76 -24.18 -8.86
CA VAL A 85 -36.46 -24.28 -8.19
C VAL A 85 -36.66 -24.13 -6.70
N ARG A 86 -36.09 -25.05 -5.92
CA ARG A 86 -36.09 -24.93 -4.46
C ARG A 86 -35.15 -23.79 -4.04
N LEU A 87 -35.65 -22.88 -3.22
CA LEU A 87 -34.91 -21.75 -2.69
C LEU A 87 -34.69 -21.94 -1.17
N THR A 88 -33.60 -21.38 -0.67
CA THR A 88 -33.32 -21.26 0.77
C THR A 88 -33.73 -19.87 1.27
N ARG A 89 -33.75 -19.67 2.60
CA ARG A 89 -33.93 -18.31 3.15
C ARG A 89 -32.84 -17.34 2.69
N ASP A 90 -31.59 -17.81 2.60
CA ASP A 90 -30.47 -17.00 2.14
C ASP A 90 -30.63 -16.55 0.67
N ASP A 91 -31.35 -17.32 -0.14
CA ASP A 91 -31.68 -16.97 -1.52
C ASP A 91 -32.72 -15.84 -1.60
N ILE A 92 -33.53 -15.64 -0.55
CA ILE A 92 -34.65 -14.70 -0.59
C ILE A 92 -34.54 -13.53 0.38
N VAL A 93 -33.65 -13.57 1.37
CA VAL A 93 -33.45 -12.43 2.29
C VAL A 93 -32.73 -11.31 1.54
N CYS A 94 -33.33 -10.12 1.53
CA CYS A 94 -32.65 -8.94 1.00
C CYS A 94 -31.65 -8.43 2.01
N TRP A 95 -30.53 -7.92 1.53
CA TRP A 95 -29.52 -7.26 2.34
C TRP A 95 -29.38 -5.82 1.86
N GLU A 96 -29.40 -4.91 2.83
CA GLU A 96 -29.16 -3.49 2.62
C GLU A 96 -27.92 -3.05 3.37
N VAL A 97 -27.38 -1.91 2.95
CA VAL A 97 -26.23 -1.31 3.62
C VAL A 97 -26.70 -0.63 4.91
N ASP A 98 -26.11 -0.99 6.04
CA ASP A 98 -26.24 -0.23 7.28
C ASP A 98 -25.39 1.05 7.18
N TRP A 99 -25.98 2.07 6.58
CA TRP A 99 -25.36 3.39 6.47
C TRP A 99 -24.99 4.00 7.83
N SER A 100 -25.72 3.66 8.89
CA SER A 100 -25.36 4.13 10.23
C SER A 100 -24.04 3.50 10.70
N ALA A 101 -23.84 2.21 10.44
CA ALA A 101 -22.56 1.54 10.72
C ALA A 101 -21.42 2.05 9.83
N VAL A 102 -21.68 2.31 8.55
CA VAL A 102 -20.69 2.88 7.62
C VAL A 102 -20.28 4.28 8.08
N HIS A 103 -21.24 5.17 8.35
CA HIS A 103 -20.96 6.54 8.79
C HIS A 103 -20.15 6.57 10.10
N ARG A 104 -20.55 5.78 11.10
CA ARG A 104 -19.79 5.67 12.37
C ARG A 104 -18.36 5.19 12.13
N SER A 105 -18.18 4.22 11.24
CA SER A 105 -16.87 3.68 10.91
C SER A 105 -15.99 4.71 10.20
N LEU A 106 -16.55 5.49 9.26
CA LEU A 106 -15.85 6.57 8.57
C LEU A 106 -15.49 7.72 9.53
N VAL A 107 -16.41 8.17 10.38
CA VAL A 107 -16.15 9.21 11.38
C VAL A 107 -15.01 8.79 12.31
N ALA A 108 -15.03 7.56 12.80
CA ALA A 108 -13.99 7.05 13.68
C ALA A 108 -12.65 6.84 12.96
N GLY A 109 -12.65 6.30 11.74
CA GLY A 109 -11.41 5.97 11.03
C GLY A 109 -10.75 7.13 10.30
N LEU A 110 -11.48 8.23 10.09
CA LEU A 110 -10.96 9.50 9.57
C LEU A 110 -10.76 10.55 10.67
N ASP A 111 -11.02 10.20 11.94
CA ASP A 111 -10.89 11.10 13.10
C ASP A 111 -11.67 12.41 12.94
N LEU A 112 -12.94 12.30 12.53
CA LEU A 112 -13.81 13.46 12.29
C LEU A 112 -14.48 13.90 13.59
N GLU A 113 -14.64 15.21 13.76
CA GLU A 113 -15.53 15.79 14.76
C GLU A 113 -16.97 15.38 14.43
N ALA A 114 -17.58 14.57 15.30
CA ALA A 114 -18.82 13.87 15.01
C ALA A 114 -19.98 14.84 14.70
N GLY A 115 -20.63 14.64 13.56
CA GLY A 115 -21.79 15.43 13.14
C GLY A 115 -22.43 14.84 11.89
N ILE A 116 -23.13 13.71 12.04
CA ILE A 116 -23.78 13.04 10.91
C ILE A 116 -25.15 13.66 10.67
N THR A 117 -25.29 14.43 9.59
CA THR A 117 -26.56 15.08 9.21
C THR A 117 -26.81 14.98 7.70
N PRO A 118 -28.03 14.67 7.24
CA PRO A 118 -28.37 14.72 5.83
C PRO A 118 -28.24 16.16 5.27
N ILE A 119 -27.85 16.31 4.00
CA ILE A 119 -27.64 17.61 3.36
C ILE A 119 -28.87 18.00 2.52
N GLY A 120 -29.76 18.79 3.11
CA GLY A 120 -30.96 19.31 2.44
C GLY A 120 -31.77 18.20 1.77
N ASP A 121 -32.21 18.44 0.54
CA ASP A 121 -33.01 17.51 -0.27
C ASP A 121 -32.15 16.64 -1.21
N ILE A 122 -30.82 16.65 -1.04
CA ILE A 122 -29.91 15.88 -1.90
C ILE A 122 -29.88 14.43 -1.42
N ALA A 123 -30.67 13.58 -2.07
CA ALA A 123 -30.72 12.15 -1.76
C ALA A 123 -29.33 11.50 -1.85
N GLY A 124 -28.92 10.81 -0.79
CA GLY A 124 -27.59 10.18 -0.73
C GLY A 124 -26.45 11.10 -0.27
N ALA A 125 -26.76 12.34 0.14
CA ALA A 125 -25.76 13.26 0.66
C ALA A 125 -25.86 13.44 2.18
N TRP A 126 -24.74 13.25 2.86
CA TRP A 126 -24.61 13.48 4.31
C TRP A 126 -23.37 14.30 4.62
N THR A 127 -23.46 15.19 5.60
CA THR A 127 -22.28 15.68 6.32
C THR A 127 -21.92 14.62 7.34
N LEU A 128 -20.68 14.16 7.36
CA LEU A 128 -20.19 13.18 8.34
C LEU A 128 -19.66 13.84 9.60
N GLY A 129 -19.13 15.06 9.45
CA GLY A 129 -18.46 15.79 10.51
C GLY A 129 -17.51 16.82 9.95
N ARG A 130 -16.57 17.27 10.78
CA ARG A 130 -15.49 18.17 10.37
C ARG A 130 -14.13 17.50 10.50
N CYS A 131 -13.27 17.71 9.52
CA CYS A 131 -11.88 17.26 9.55
C CYS A 131 -10.96 18.44 9.84
N ARG A 132 -9.95 18.22 10.67
CA ARG A 132 -8.92 19.23 10.94
C ARG A 132 -7.97 19.35 9.75
N LEU A 133 -7.88 20.55 9.17
CA LEU A 133 -7.02 20.87 8.04
C LEU A 133 -5.70 21.51 8.49
N SER A 134 -5.77 22.36 9.52
CA SER A 134 -4.67 22.96 10.29
C SER A 134 -5.10 23.12 11.76
N ASP A 135 -4.22 23.58 12.65
CA ASP A 135 -4.56 23.78 14.08
C ASP A 135 -5.74 24.75 14.29
N GLU A 136 -5.92 25.70 13.38
CA GLU A 136 -6.96 26.75 13.46
C GLU A 136 -8.12 26.52 12.48
N ARG A 137 -8.04 25.50 11.61
CA ARG A 137 -9.00 25.34 10.52
C ARG A 137 -9.54 23.93 10.44
N THR A 138 -10.85 23.81 10.55
CA THR A 138 -11.61 22.60 10.25
C THR A 138 -12.50 22.80 9.03
N VAL A 139 -12.71 21.75 8.26
CA VAL A 139 -13.53 21.76 7.05
C VAL A 139 -14.58 20.65 7.13
N PRO A 140 -15.80 20.85 6.61
CA PRO A 140 -16.79 19.80 6.60
C PRO A 140 -16.38 18.68 5.64
N VAL A 141 -16.61 17.45 6.09
CA VAL A 141 -16.49 16.24 5.26
C VAL A 141 -17.89 15.77 4.94
N GLN A 142 -18.20 15.79 3.66
CA GLN A 142 -19.47 15.37 3.10
C GLN A 142 -19.28 14.02 2.40
N LEU A 143 -20.33 13.22 2.38
CA LEU A 143 -20.38 11.91 1.77
C LEU A 143 -21.53 11.92 0.76
N MET A 144 -21.21 11.57 -0.48
CA MET A 144 -22.19 11.34 -1.54
C MET A 144 -22.14 9.88 -1.98
N VAL A 145 -23.11 9.12 -1.50
CA VAL A 145 -23.29 7.68 -1.76
C VAL A 145 -24.78 7.38 -1.81
N GLY A 146 -25.24 6.46 -2.65
CA GLY A 146 -26.65 6.11 -2.63
C GLY A 146 -27.21 5.62 -3.95
N ASP A 147 -28.52 5.36 -3.90
CA ASP A 147 -29.32 4.66 -4.90
C ASP A 147 -29.69 5.52 -6.12
N ALA A 148 -29.21 6.76 -6.16
CA ALA A 148 -29.44 7.65 -7.29
C ALA A 148 -28.81 7.07 -8.58
N ARG A 149 -29.54 7.19 -9.69
CA ARG A 149 -29.03 6.80 -11.01
C ARG A 149 -27.73 7.56 -11.29
N TYR A 150 -26.88 7.02 -12.16
CA TYR A 150 -25.56 7.61 -12.44
C TYR A 150 -25.62 9.12 -12.77
N GLY A 151 -26.57 9.56 -13.60
CA GLY A 151 -26.77 10.98 -13.92
C GLY A 151 -27.27 11.83 -12.75
N GLU A 152 -28.14 11.28 -11.90
CA GLU A 152 -28.63 11.96 -10.69
C GLU A 152 -27.49 12.17 -9.68
N ARG A 153 -26.56 11.21 -9.58
CA ARG A 153 -25.37 11.35 -8.73
C ARG A 153 -24.43 12.45 -9.21
N GLN A 154 -24.21 12.55 -10.52
CA GLN A 154 -23.43 13.65 -11.09
C GLN A 154 -24.04 15.01 -10.75
N ALA A 155 -25.36 15.13 -10.93
CA ALA A 155 -26.11 16.34 -10.58
C ALA A 155 -26.02 16.65 -9.08
N ALA A 156 -26.14 15.64 -8.22
CA ALA A 156 -26.02 15.79 -6.77
C ALA A 156 -24.64 16.27 -6.32
N VAL A 157 -23.55 15.68 -6.86
CA VAL A 157 -22.18 16.14 -6.57
C VAL A 157 -21.99 17.58 -7.04
N PHE A 158 -22.45 17.91 -8.24
CA PHE A 158 -22.39 19.28 -8.75
C PHE A 158 -23.18 20.27 -7.87
N GLN A 159 -24.35 19.86 -7.39
CA GLN A 159 -25.20 20.63 -6.50
C GLN A 159 -24.53 20.87 -5.15
N LEU A 160 -23.91 19.84 -4.54
CA LEU A 160 -23.12 19.97 -3.31
C LEU A 160 -22.01 21.01 -3.45
N ILE A 161 -21.23 20.93 -4.53
CA ILE A 161 -20.16 21.88 -4.81
C ILE A 161 -20.71 23.30 -5.01
N SER A 162 -21.83 23.43 -5.73
CA SER A 162 -22.43 24.74 -6.02
C SER A 162 -22.99 25.42 -4.78
N GLN A 163 -23.52 24.63 -3.84
CA GLN A 163 -24.08 25.09 -2.56
C GLN A 163 -23.02 25.27 -1.46
N ALA A 164 -21.79 24.78 -1.66
CA ALA A 164 -20.71 24.93 -0.69
C ALA A 164 -20.39 26.42 -0.46
N THR A 165 -20.55 26.86 0.79
CA THR A 165 -20.23 28.22 1.27
C THR A 165 -18.84 28.33 1.86
N GLU A 166 -18.20 27.20 2.17
CA GLU A 166 -16.83 27.09 2.68
C GLU A 166 -16.09 25.94 1.98
N PRO A 167 -14.75 25.94 1.98
CA PRO A 167 -13.96 24.80 1.48
C PRO A 167 -14.35 23.50 2.18
N CYS A 168 -14.57 22.44 1.42
CA CYS A 168 -15.05 21.16 1.94
C CYS A 168 -14.41 19.96 1.24
N ILE A 169 -14.55 18.79 1.87
CA ILE A 169 -14.16 17.51 1.29
C ILE A 169 -15.44 16.75 0.95
N ILE A 170 -15.53 16.25 -0.28
CA ILE A 170 -16.67 15.47 -0.77
C ILE A 170 -16.17 14.06 -1.07
N LEU A 171 -16.55 13.11 -0.22
CA LEU A 171 -16.30 11.70 -0.42
C LEU A 171 -17.31 11.14 -1.42
N VAL A 172 -16.85 10.49 -2.47
CA VAL A 172 -17.69 9.86 -3.50
C VAL A 172 -17.37 8.37 -3.61
N ALA A 173 -18.35 7.52 -3.94
CA ALA A 173 -18.12 6.07 -4.07
C ALA A 173 -16.91 5.73 -4.97
N THR A 174 -16.86 6.33 -6.14
CA THR A 174 -15.85 6.08 -7.18
C THR A 174 -15.56 7.38 -7.94
N SER A 175 -14.43 7.49 -8.64
CA SER A 175 -14.06 8.73 -9.36
C SER A 175 -14.81 8.91 -10.69
N ASP A 176 -15.32 7.82 -11.25
CA ASP A 176 -16.06 7.80 -12.52
C ASP A 176 -17.40 8.55 -12.44
N VAL A 177 -17.96 8.78 -11.25
CA VAL A 177 -19.18 9.60 -11.07
C VAL A 177 -18.94 11.10 -11.17
N VAL A 178 -17.73 11.58 -11.47
CA VAL A 178 -17.42 13.01 -11.50
C VAL A 178 -16.91 13.43 -12.88
N PRO A 179 -17.72 14.15 -13.69
CA PRO A 179 -17.29 14.71 -14.96
C PRO A 179 -16.11 15.67 -14.80
N SER A 180 -15.26 15.78 -15.83
CA SER A 180 -14.13 16.73 -15.85
C SER A 180 -14.54 18.18 -15.58
N THR A 181 -15.73 18.58 -16.05
CA THR A 181 -16.30 19.92 -15.79
C THR A 181 -16.59 20.14 -14.30
N THR A 182 -16.99 19.10 -13.57
CA THR A 182 -17.30 19.18 -12.13
C THR A 182 -16.03 19.39 -11.32
N TRP A 183 -14.90 18.81 -11.74
CA TRP A 183 -13.59 19.06 -11.11
C TRP A 183 -13.14 20.51 -11.21
N ALA A 184 -13.40 21.17 -12.35
CA ALA A 184 -13.08 22.59 -12.52
C ALA A 184 -13.88 23.47 -11.55
N VAL A 185 -15.18 23.20 -11.40
CA VAL A 185 -16.04 23.93 -10.46
C VAL A 185 -15.64 23.64 -9.01
N ALA A 186 -15.33 22.39 -8.67
CA ALA A 186 -14.83 22.03 -7.35
C ALA A 186 -13.57 22.83 -6.99
N ARG A 187 -12.60 22.89 -7.92
CA ARG A 187 -11.37 23.68 -7.74
C ARG A 187 -11.64 25.17 -7.56
N ALA A 188 -12.53 25.74 -8.36
CA ALA A 188 -12.93 27.16 -8.24
C ALA A 188 -13.63 27.48 -6.91
N ARG A 189 -14.30 26.49 -6.30
CA ARG A 189 -14.96 26.58 -4.99
C ARG A 189 -14.10 26.03 -3.83
N SER A 190 -12.83 25.73 -4.07
CA SER A 190 -11.96 25.14 -3.05
C SER A 190 -12.55 23.88 -2.39
N CYS A 191 -13.24 23.06 -3.17
CA CYS A 191 -13.77 21.77 -2.75
C CYS A 191 -12.84 20.66 -3.26
N SER A 192 -12.52 19.69 -2.41
CA SER A 192 -11.76 18.51 -2.79
C SER A 192 -12.69 17.31 -2.90
N ILE A 193 -12.68 16.64 -4.04
CA ILE A 193 -13.45 15.42 -4.25
C ILE A 193 -12.52 14.23 -4.07
N VAL A 194 -12.88 13.31 -3.18
CA VAL A 194 -12.04 12.17 -2.82
C VAL A 194 -12.81 10.88 -3.03
N PRO A 195 -12.35 9.97 -3.91
CA PRO A 195 -13.02 8.69 -4.08
C PRO A 195 -12.77 7.79 -2.87
N LEU A 196 -13.81 7.11 -2.40
CA LEU A 196 -13.75 6.16 -1.30
C LEU A 196 -12.83 4.98 -1.59
N THR A 197 -12.48 4.73 -2.86
CA THR A 197 -11.45 3.75 -3.24
C THR A 197 -10.06 4.04 -2.66
N ARG A 198 -9.81 5.26 -2.14
CA ARG A 198 -8.62 5.57 -1.34
C ARG A 198 -8.70 5.04 0.11
N LEU A 199 -9.86 4.56 0.55
CA LEU A 199 -10.08 4.00 1.87
C LEU A 199 -10.05 2.48 1.84
N GLY A 200 -9.55 1.91 2.93
CA GLY A 200 -9.52 0.48 3.18
C GLY A 200 -10.09 0.13 4.54
N ILE A 201 -9.91 -1.11 4.95
CA ILE A 201 -10.33 -1.63 6.24
C ILE A 201 -9.12 -2.06 7.07
N ASP A 202 -9.04 -1.60 8.32
CA ASP A 202 -7.97 -2.00 9.24
C ASP A 202 -8.25 -3.36 9.90
N ALA A 203 -7.28 -3.86 10.68
CA ALA A 203 -7.44 -5.11 11.46
C ALA A 203 -8.60 -5.04 12.48
N GLY A 204 -8.99 -3.84 12.92
CA GLY A 204 -10.15 -3.58 13.77
C GLY A 204 -11.48 -3.48 13.01
N ARG A 205 -11.48 -3.80 11.71
CA ARG A 205 -12.62 -3.69 10.80
C ARG A 205 -13.17 -2.26 10.67
N ARG A 206 -12.34 -1.23 10.87
CA ARG A 206 -12.71 0.18 10.71
C ARG A 206 -12.31 0.67 9.32
N LEU A 207 -13.13 1.56 8.77
CA LEU A 207 -12.86 2.18 7.47
C LEU A 207 -11.85 3.30 7.67
N VAL A 208 -10.64 3.14 7.16
CA VAL A 208 -9.53 4.06 7.38
C VAL A 208 -8.88 4.46 6.06
N ALA A 209 -8.22 5.61 6.03
CA ALA A 209 -7.31 5.96 4.97
C ALA A 209 -5.97 5.22 5.21
N PRO A 210 -5.53 4.29 4.34
CA PRO A 210 -4.31 3.49 4.59
C PRO A 210 -3.05 4.34 4.73
N ALA A 211 -2.95 5.43 3.97
CA ALA A 211 -1.86 6.42 4.05
C ALA A 211 -2.13 7.52 5.10
N GLY A 212 -3.10 7.32 5.99
CA GLY A 212 -3.57 8.32 6.94
C GLY A 212 -4.48 9.38 6.34
N ILE A 213 -5.04 10.22 7.21
CA ILE A 213 -6.00 11.28 6.86
C ILE A 213 -5.43 12.28 5.84
N ASP A 214 -4.11 12.41 5.78
CA ASP A 214 -3.41 13.28 4.82
C ASP A 214 -3.67 12.89 3.36
N SER A 215 -3.95 11.62 3.07
CA SER A 215 -4.34 11.17 1.72
C SER A 215 -5.74 11.62 1.30
N VAL A 216 -6.56 12.06 2.26
CA VAL A 216 -7.90 12.61 2.07
C VAL A 216 -7.87 14.14 2.07
N VAL A 217 -7.11 14.76 2.99
CA VAL A 217 -7.08 16.23 3.14
C VAL A 217 -6.00 16.93 2.31
N GLY A 218 -5.01 16.19 1.79
CA GLY A 218 -3.84 16.74 1.10
C GLY A 218 -4.19 17.56 -0.14
N ASP A 219 -5.10 17.05 -0.98
CA ASP A 219 -5.57 17.75 -2.18
C ASP A 219 -6.24 19.09 -1.82
N LEU A 220 -7.04 19.10 -0.75
CA LEU A 220 -7.69 20.32 -0.28
C LEU A 220 -6.68 21.36 0.25
N ARG A 221 -5.69 20.91 1.04
CA ARG A 221 -4.62 21.78 1.56
C ARG A 221 -3.87 22.50 0.44
N LEU A 222 -3.49 21.76 -0.60
CA LEU A 222 -2.87 22.32 -1.80
C LEU A 222 -3.77 23.35 -2.49
N LEU A 223 -5.07 23.08 -2.58
CA LEU A 223 -6.04 23.97 -3.22
C LEU A 223 -6.21 25.31 -2.49
N ILE A 224 -6.18 25.30 -1.16
CA ILE A 224 -6.43 26.51 -0.35
C ILE A 224 -5.17 27.15 0.21
N GLY A 225 -4.00 26.69 -0.24
CA GLY A 225 -2.70 27.22 0.19
C GLY A 225 -2.44 27.07 1.69
N THR A 226 -3.11 26.12 2.36
CA THR A 226 -2.84 25.83 3.77
C THR A 226 -1.73 24.78 3.80
N PRO A 227 -0.58 25.06 4.45
CA PRO A 227 0.45 24.04 4.61
C PRO A 227 -0.16 22.82 5.29
N ALA A 228 0.31 21.62 4.94
CA ALA A 228 -0.08 20.43 5.69
C ALA A 228 0.10 20.69 7.18
N ILE A 229 -0.81 20.17 8.03
CA ILE A 229 -0.49 20.02 9.45
C ILE A 229 0.85 19.31 9.43
N ALA A 230 1.90 20.03 9.84
CA ALA A 230 3.17 19.41 10.05
C ALA A 230 2.89 18.36 11.10
N ARG A 231 2.76 17.09 10.69
CA ARG A 231 2.99 16.00 11.62
C ARG A 231 4.40 16.27 12.12
N THR A 232 4.50 16.76 13.36
CA THR A 232 5.73 17.05 14.06
C THR A 232 6.42 15.72 14.33
N GLY A 233 6.95 15.12 13.27
CA GLY A 233 7.53 13.80 13.27
C GLY A 233 8.64 13.75 12.25
N TYR A 234 9.73 13.10 12.64
CA TYR A 234 10.86 12.85 11.78
C TYR A 234 10.71 11.42 11.28
N ARG A 235 10.58 11.20 9.98
CA ARG A 235 10.36 9.85 9.43
C ARG A 235 11.45 9.47 8.46
N PHE A 236 11.84 8.20 8.52
CA PHE A 236 12.78 7.58 7.61
C PHE A 236 12.31 6.15 7.37
N LEU A 237 11.37 5.96 6.43
CA LEU A 237 10.79 4.64 6.15
C LEU A 237 11.33 4.09 4.83
N LEU A 238 11.78 2.85 4.85
CA LEU A 238 12.12 2.10 3.64
C LEU A 238 10.86 1.40 3.12
N GLN A 239 10.39 1.77 1.93
CA GLN A 239 9.24 1.16 1.25
C GLN A 239 9.70 0.49 -0.05
N ASP A 240 8.97 -0.49 -0.58
CA ASP A 240 9.39 -1.28 -1.74
C ASP A 240 9.79 -0.39 -2.95
N GLY A 241 11.10 -0.20 -3.14
CA GLY A 241 11.70 0.64 -4.19
C GLY A 241 12.00 2.10 -3.80
N ASP A 242 11.35 2.63 -2.76
CA ASP A 242 11.37 4.05 -2.38
C ASP A 242 11.78 4.28 -0.92
N THR A 243 12.26 5.48 -0.60
CA THR A 243 12.50 5.92 0.78
C THR A 243 11.65 7.14 1.09
N LEU A 244 10.74 7.01 2.05
CA LEU A 244 9.89 8.09 2.52
C LEU A 244 10.59 8.85 3.65
N LEU A 245 10.77 10.15 3.45
CA LEU A 245 11.49 11.04 4.37
C LEU A 245 10.54 12.14 4.83
N ALA A 246 10.48 12.39 6.14
CA ALA A 246 9.79 13.55 6.68
C ALA A 246 10.70 14.33 7.63
N TRP A 247 10.79 15.64 7.43
CA TRP A 247 11.59 16.54 8.25
C TRP A 247 10.80 17.80 8.61
N ALA A 248 10.45 17.95 9.89
CA ALA A 248 9.74 19.12 10.41
C ALA A 248 8.50 19.51 9.58
N GLY A 249 7.77 18.51 9.06
CA GLY A 249 6.58 18.70 8.22
C GLY A 249 6.81 18.72 6.71
N ASP A 250 8.04 18.74 6.20
CA ASP A 250 8.35 18.55 4.78
C ASP A 250 8.57 17.06 4.48
N GLU A 251 7.66 16.46 3.70
CA GLU A 251 7.68 15.03 3.34
C GLU A 251 8.09 14.85 1.87
N ARG A 252 9.05 13.97 1.61
CA ARG A 252 9.57 13.65 0.28
C ARG A 252 9.77 12.15 0.12
N SER A 253 9.43 11.63 -1.06
CA SER A 253 9.88 10.30 -1.48
C SER A 253 11.15 10.43 -2.33
N ILE A 254 12.12 9.56 -2.08
CA ILE A 254 13.30 9.37 -2.93
C ILE A 254 13.24 7.97 -3.52
N THR A 255 13.16 7.90 -4.85
CA THR A 255 13.14 6.65 -5.60
C THR A 255 14.55 6.05 -5.71
N GLY A 256 14.64 4.73 -5.61
CA GLY A 256 15.90 3.99 -5.72
C GLY A 256 16.59 3.83 -4.37
N GLN A 257 16.26 2.74 -3.66
CA GLN A 257 16.96 2.37 -2.44
C GLN A 257 18.44 2.11 -2.71
N THR A 258 19.31 2.87 -2.03
CA THR A 258 20.75 2.61 -2.00
C THR A 258 21.10 1.93 -0.67
N LYS A 259 22.22 1.19 -0.65
CA LYS A 259 22.76 0.62 0.60
C LYS A 259 22.94 1.67 1.69
N GLY A 260 23.22 2.92 1.31
CA GLY A 260 23.33 4.05 2.22
C GLY A 260 22.03 4.39 2.95
N MET A 261 20.87 4.28 2.31
CA MET A 261 19.57 4.49 2.95
C MET A 261 19.29 3.41 4.01
N GLY A 262 19.66 2.16 3.72
CA GLY A 262 19.60 1.06 4.69
C GLY A 262 20.48 1.30 5.92
N TYR A 263 21.71 1.81 5.73
CA TYR A 263 22.59 2.15 6.83
C TYR A 263 22.03 3.31 7.67
N LEU A 264 21.49 4.35 7.04
CA LEU A 264 20.86 5.48 7.73
C LEU A 264 19.67 5.02 8.57
N HIS A 265 18.77 4.22 7.99
CA HIS A 265 17.63 3.64 8.70
C HIS A 265 18.06 2.87 9.96
N ALA A 266 19.06 1.99 9.83
CA ALA A 266 19.56 1.21 10.97
C ALA A 266 20.21 2.07 12.08
N LEU A 267 20.85 3.18 11.72
CA LEU A 267 21.44 4.12 12.68
C LEU A 267 20.37 4.98 13.37
N LEU A 268 19.36 5.43 12.64
CA LEU A 268 18.25 6.22 13.18
C LEU A 268 17.35 5.39 14.11
N ALA A 269 17.12 4.11 13.78
CA ALA A 269 16.37 3.18 14.62
C ALA A 269 17.07 2.86 15.96
N ARG A 270 18.37 3.16 16.09
CA ARG A 270 19.21 2.87 17.26
C ARG A 270 19.96 4.12 17.72
N GLU A 271 19.21 5.18 17.98
CA GLU A 271 19.78 6.45 18.45
C GLU A 271 20.74 6.26 19.64
N GLY A 272 21.89 6.94 19.58
CA GLY A 272 22.91 6.92 20.64
C GLY A 272 23.78 5.66 20.67
N THR A 273 23.38 4.58 20.00
CA THR A 273 24.02 3.25 20.11
C THR A 273 25.01 3.01 18.97
N PRO A 274 26.32 2.88 19.25
CA PRO A 274 27.30 2.55 18.21
C PRO A 274 27.10 1.13 17.69
N ILE A 275 27.01 0.99 16.37
CA ILE A 275 26.87 -0.29 15.69
C ILE A 275 28.22 -0.65 15.06
N PRO A 276 28.84 -1.81 15.36
CA PRO A 276 30.05 -2.25 14.67
C PRO A 276 29.82 -2.34 13.15
N VAL A 277 30.80 -1.89 12.34
CA VAL A 277 30.67 -1.84 10.89
C VAL A 277 30.24 -3.18 10.29
N GLU A 278 30.80 -4.31 10.75
CA GLU A 278 30.38 -5.63 10.23
C GLU A 278 28.91 -5.94 10.54
N GLY A 279 28.44 -5.55 11.73
CA GLY A 279 27.04 -5.74 12.13
C GLY A 279 26.09 -4.86 11.33
N LEU A 280 26.52 -3.66 10.95
CA LEU A 280 25.76 -2.75 10.10
C LEU A 280 25.69 -3.25 8.65
N VAL A 281 26.81 -3.76 8.12
CA VAL A 281 26.88 -4.42 6.80
C VAL A 281 26.03 -5.69 6.78
N GLY A 282 26.10 -6.52 7.83
CA GLY A 282 25.28 -7.72 7.95
C GLY A 282 23.79 -7.43 8.00
N ALA A 283 23.37 -6.44 8.79
CA ALA A 283 21.96 -6.04 8.92
C ALA A 283 21.34 -5.56 7.59
N VAL A 284 22.10 -4.84 6.75
CA VAL A 284 21.59 -4.29 5.48
C VAL A 284 21.70 -5.29 4.32
N ASN A 285 22.70 -6.18 4.32
CA ASN A 285 22.84 -7.19 3.26
C ASN A 285 22.19 -8.54 3.60
N GLY A 286 21.55 -8.68 4.77
CA GLY A 286 20.93 -9.92 5.22
C GLY A 286 21.93 -11.04 5.56
N VAL A 287 23.17 -10.68 5.92
CA VAL A 287 24.26 -11.61 6.23
C VAL A 287 24.47 -11.66 7.74
N ASP A 288 24.62 -12.87 8.31
CA ASP A 288 24.87 -13.06 9.74
C ASP A 288 26.17 -12.35 10.18
N PRO A 289 26.13 -11.41 11.15
CA PRO A 289 27.32 -10.76 11.70
C PRO A 289 28.39 -11.74 12.23
N ALA A 290 27.99 -12.94 12.66
CA ALA A 290 28.92 -13.98 13.11
C ALA A 290 29.74 -14.59 11.96
N ALA A 291 29.21 -14.61 10.72
CA ALA A 291 29.94 -15.04 9.54
C ALA A 291 31.09 -14.08 9.18
N LEU A 292 31.00 -12.82 9.62
CA LEU A 292 31.99 -11.76 9.38
C LEU A 292 33.06 -11.67 10.50
N ARG A 293 32.84 -12.29 11.67
CA ARG A 293 33.67 -12.10 12.88
C ARG A 293 34.71 -13.17 13.20
N GLY A 294 34.86 -14.22 12.38
CA GLY A 294 36.05 -15.06 12.48
C GLY A 294 35.85 -16.55 12.17
N SER A 295 36.89 -17.10 11.55
CA SER A 295 37.23 -18.53 11.58
C SER A 295 36.32 -19.52 10.85
N ARG A 296 35.65 -19.09 9.78
CA ARG A 296 35.30 -19.98 8.65
C ARG A 296 35.73 -19.45 7.28
N GLY A 297 36.15 -18.19 7.17
CA GLY A 297 36.57 -17.54 5.92
C GLY A 297 37.65 -18.32 5.16
N VAL A 298 38.73 -18.77 5.80
CA VAL A 298 39.81 -19.49 5.07
C VAL A 298 39.42 -20.90 4.61
N LYS A 299 38.54 -21.60 5.35
CA LYS A 299 38.05 -22.93 4.95
C LYS A 299 36.91 -22.83 3.93
N ALA A 300 36.00 -21.88 4.10
CA ALA A 300 34.93 -21.60 3.15
C ALA A 300 35.50 -21.05 1.84
N ASP A 301 36.50 -20.17 1.89
CA ASP A 301 37.22 -19.66 0.72
C ASP A 301 38.03 -20.76 0.02
N ARG A 302 38.75 -21.63 0.75
CA ARG A 302 39.37 -22.82 0.13
C ARG A 302 38.37 -23.80 -0.47
N GLN A 303 37.24 -24.04 0.21
CA GLN A 303 36.21 -24.96 -0.26
C GLN A 303 35.45 -24.40 -1.46
N SER A 304 35.16 -23.09 -1.46
CA SER A 304 34.55 -22.37 -2.59
C SER A 304 35.50 -22.31 -3.78
N ARG A 305 36.80 -22.03 -3.56
CA ARG A 305 37.83 -22.09 -4.62
C ARG A 305 38.01 -23.50 -5.17
N GLN A 306 38.00 -24.51 -4.31
CA GLN A 306 38.06 -25.92 -4.73
C GLN A 306 36.81 -26.31 -5.53
N ALA A 307 35.62 -25.86 -5.12
CA ALA A 307 34.37 -26.10 -5.84
C ALA A 307 34.35 -25.38 -7.21
N LEU A 308 34.87 -24.15 -7.29
CA LEU A 308 35.01 -23.40 -8.54
C LEU A 308 36.00 -24.08 -9.50
N ARG A 309 37.16 -24.54 -9.02
CA ARG A 309 38.12 -25.31 -9.82
C ARG A 309 37.52 -26.63 -10.33
N GLN A 310 36.80 -27.35 -9.47
CA GLN A 310 36.09 -28.57 -9.87
C GLN A 310 35.01 -28.31 -10.93
N HIS A 311 34.33 -27.16 -10.86
CA HIS A 311 33.33 -26.78 -11.85
C HIS A 311 33.97 -26.43 -13.19
N ILE A 312 35.13 -25.76 -13.19
CA ILE A 312 35.91 -25.51 -14.41
C ILE A 312 36.35 -26.85 -15.06
N ASP A 313 36.85 -27.80 -14.27
CA ASP A 313 37.23 -29.12 -14.77
C ASP A 313 36.03 -29.89 -15.38
N GLN A 314 34.83 -29.72 -14.80
CA GLN A 314 33.60 -30.31 -15.34
C GLN A 314 33.17 -29.64 -16.65
N LEU A 315 33.28 -28.31 -16.75
CA LEU A 315 33.01 -27.59 -18.00
C LEU A 315 33.99 -28.01 -19.10
N ASP A 316 35.27 -28.25 -18.79
CA ASP A 316 36.26 -28.77 -19.75
C ASP A 316 35.92 -30.18 -20.26
N ALA A 317 35.32 -31.02 -19.42
CA ALA A 317 34.82 -32.32 -19.85
C ALA A 317 33.62 -32.18 -20.78
N GLN A 318 32.67 -31.31 -20.45
CA GLN A 318 31.46 -31.05 -21.24
C GLN A 318 31.78 -30.37 -22.59
N MET A 319 32.77 -29.48 -22.63
CA MET A 319 33.25 -28.85 -23.87
C MET A 319 33.87 -29.86 -24.83
N ARG A 320 34.62 -30.85 -24.33
CA ARG A 320 35.16 -31.95 -25.15
C ARG A 320 34.06 -32.83 -25.73
N GLU A 321 33.02 -33.11 -24.94
CA GLU A 321 31.86 -33.87 -25.39
C GLU A 321 31.07 -33.10 -26.47
N ALA A 322 30.78 -31.81 -26.23
CA ALA A 322 30.10 -30.94 -27.19
C ALA A 322 30.87 -30.77 -28.51
N ALA A 323 32.21 -30.67 -28.45
CA ALA A 323 33.07 -30.60 -29.62
C ALA A 323 33.05 -31.92 -30.42
N SER A 324 33.05 -33.08 -29.75
CA SER A 324 32.95 -34.38 -30.42
C SER A 324 31.58 -34.63 -31.06
N ALA A 325 30.52 -33.99 -30.54
CA ALA A 325 29.17 -34.05 -31.05
C ALA A 325 28.85 -32.97 -32.11
N GLY A 326 29.80 -32.09 -32.44
CA GLY A 326 29.64 -31.03 -33.43
C GLY A 326 28.62 -29.94 -33.04
N ASN A 327 28.45 -29.69 -31.74
CA ASN A 327 27.47 -28.72 -31.23
C ASN A 327 28.15 -27.41 -30.83
N ASP A 328 28.55 -26.64 -31.83
CA ASP A 328 29.34 -25.40 -31.67
C ASP A 328 28.62 -24.35 -30.79
N GLY A 329 27.29 -24.27 -30.87
CA GLY A 329 26.50 -23.33 -30.06
C GLY A 329 26.52 -23.65 -28.56
N VAL A 330 26.61 -24.95 -28.20
CA VAL A 330 26.76 -25.37 -26.79
C VAL A 330 28.20 -25.16 -26.32
N PHE A 331 29.19 -25.39 -27.20
CA PHE A 331 30.60 -25.13 -26.90
C PHE A 331 30.84 -23.66 -26.54
N ASP A 332 30.32 -22.72 -27.33
CA ASP A 332 30.49 -21.28 -27.10
C ASP A 332 29.87 -20.83 -25.76
N GLN A 333 28.72 -21.39 -25.39
CA GLN A 333 28.06 -21.09 -24.11
C GLN A 333 28.86 -21.61 -22.90
N LEU A 334 29.41 -22.82 -23.02
CA LEU A 334 30.27 -23.41 -21.98
C LEU A 334 31.58 -22.63 -21.85
N GLN A 335 32.20 -22.24 -22.98
CA GLN A 335 33.43 -21.44 -22.99
C GLN A 335 33.23 -20.05 -22.37
N ALA A 336 32.13 -19.36 -22.70
CA ALA A 336 31.80 -18.06 -22.10
C ALA A 336 31.50 -18.16 -20.60
N THR A 337 31.05 -19.33 -20.13
CA THR A 337 30.83 -19.61 -18.70
C THR A 337 32.15 -19.89 -17.99
N GLN A 338 33.03 -20.70 -18.59
CA GLN A 338 34.37 -20.98 -18.09
C GLN A 338 35.20 -19.69 -17.93
N GLN A 339 35.22 -18.82 -18.95
CA GLN A 339 35.96 -17.55 -18.90
C GLN A 339 35.49 -16.63 -17.76
N ARG A 340 34.18 -16.61 -17.48
CA ARG A 340 33.61 -15.84 -16.35
C ARG A 340 34.06 -16.40 -14.99
N LEU A 341 34.13 -17.72 -14.85
CA LEU A 341 34.60 -18.37 -13.61
C LEU A 341 36.12 -18.19 -13.42
N GLN A 342 36.90 -18.23 -14.50
CA GLN A 342 38.33 -17.99 -14.47
C GLN A 342 38.66 -16.55 -14.07
N ALA A 343 37.96 -15.56 -14.64
CA ALA A 343 38.11 -14.15 -14.26
C ALA A 343 37.75 -13.90 -12.79
N HIS A 344 36.82 -14.68 -12.23
CA HIS A 344 36.47 -14.62 -10.81
C HIS A 344 37.60 -15.19 -9.93
N LEU A 345 38.25 -16.29 -10.34
CA LEU A 345 39.41 -16.84 -9.64
C LEU A 345 40.62 -15.91 -9.70
N ASP A 346 40.90 -15.31 -10.86
CA ASP A 346 42.06 -14.42 -11.04
C ASP A 346 41.91 -13.11 -10.24
N ALA A 347 40.68 -12.60 -10.12
CA ALA A 347 40.35 -11.46 -9.27
C ALA A 347 40.54 -11.78 -7.78
N ASP A 348 40.27 -13.02 -7.38
CA ASP A 348 40.42 -13.50 -6.00
C ASP A 348 41.87 -13.92 -5.66
N GLU A 349 42.69 -14.32 -6.64
CA GLU A 349 44.09 -14.74 -6.45
C GLU A 349 45.08 -13.56 -6.36
N GLY A 350 44.69 -12.35 -6.79
CA GLY A 350 45.51 -11.13 -6.67
C GLY A 350 45.73 -10.59 -5.25
N PHE A 351 45.16 -11.24 -4.23
CA PHE A 351 45.08 -10.71 -2.85
C PHE A 351 45.56 -11.70 -1.78
N ALA A 352 46.78 -12.23 -1.89
CA ALA A 352 47.40 -13.01 -0.81
C ALA A 352 48.87 -12.59 -0.58
N GLY A 353 49.30 -12.13 0.59
CA GLY A 353 48.60 -12.00 1.86
C GLY A 353 49.51 -11.56 3.01
N ARG A 354 48.92 -11.61 4.21
CA ARG A 354 49.44 -11.38 5.58
C ARG A 354 49.04 -10.11 6.33
N ASP A 355 48.39 -9.12 5.71
CA ASP A 355 47.78 -7.97 6.41
C ASP A 355 46.24 -7.86 6.30
N GLN A 356 45.58 -8.91 5.79
CA GLN A 356 44.24 -8.84 5.22
C GLN A 356 43.08 -8.60 6.21
N VAL A 357 43.22 -9.01 7.48
CA VAL A 357 42.12 -8.88 8.48
C VAL A 357 41.88 -7.43 8.92
N LEU A 358 42.93 -6.60 8.95
CA LEU A 358 42.79 -5.15 9.19
C LEU A 358 42.31 -4.42 7.92
N SER A 359 42.78 -4.87 6.74
CA SER A 359 42.36 -4.37 5.43
C SER A 359 40.85 -4.48 5.19
N ASP A 360 40.23 -5.61 5.53
CA ASP A 360 38.81 -5.84 5.25
C ASP A 360 37.88 -4.98 6.12
N LEU A 361 38.26 -4.73 7.38
CA LEU A 361 37.53 -3.84 8.29
C LEU A 361 37.66 -2.37 7.87
N ASP A 362 38.86 -1.95 7.48
CA ASP A 362 39.09 -0.61 6.94
C ASP A 362 38.36 -0.41 5.59
N GLY A 363 38.30 -1.44 4.75
CA GLY A 363 37.53 -1.47 3.51
C GLY A 363 36.03 -1.33 3.75
N HIS A 364 35.46 -2.11 4.67
CA HIS A 364 34.05 -1.98 5.06
C HIS A 364 33.77 -0.60 5.66
N ARG A 365 34.66 -0.06 6.50
CA ARG A 365 34.52 1.29 7.06
C ARG A 365 34.43 2.36 5.97
N ILE A 366 35.36 2.31 5.00
CA ILE A 366 35.40 3.27 3.88
C ILE A 366 34.15 3.14 3.02
N SER A 367 33.74 1.91 2.69
CA SER A 367 32.55 1.63 1.89
C SER A 367 31.26 2.12 2.56
N VAL A 368 31.08 1.83 3.85
CA VAL A 368 29.92 2.30 4.64
C VAL A 368 29.91 3.82 4.70
N LYS A 369 31.05 4.46 4.96
CA LYS A 369 31.16 5.93 4.98
C LYS A 369 30.74 6.53 3.64
N GLN A 370 31.29 6.03 2.52
CA GLN A 370 30.94 6.53 1.19
C GLN A 370 29.48 6.28 0.82
N ALA A 371 28.88 5.18 1.28
CA ALA A 371 27.46 4.90 1.07
C ALA A 371 26.56 5.88 1.85
N ILE A 372 26.88 6.12 3.13
CA ILE A 372 26.18 7.11 3.97
C ILE A 372 26.33 8.51 3.37
N ASP A 373 27.54 8.92 2.98
CA ASP A 373 27.80 10.25 2.41
C ASP A 373 26.98 10.47 1.13
N ARG A 374 26.91 9.46 0.24
CA ARG A 374 26.09 9.52 -0.97
C ARG A 374 24.60 9.60 -0.67
N ALA A 375 24.10 8.82 0.28
CA ALA A 375 22.70 8.87 0.69
C ALA A 375 22.35 10.24 1.29
N VAL A 376 23.19 10.79 2.16
CA VAL A 376 22.97 12.12 2.74
C VAL A 376 23.04 13.22 1.67
N ALA A 377 23.92 13.10 0.67
CA ALA A 377 23.94 14.00 -0.47
C ALA A 377 22.64 13.93 -1.30
N GLN A 378 22.13 12.72 -1.56
CA GLN A 378 20.86 12.50 -2.25
C GLN A 378 19.68 13.08 -1.47
N ILE A 379 19.63 12.90 -0.15
CA ILE A 379 18.65 13.55 0.74
C ILE A 379 18.75 15.06 0.61
N GLY A 380 19.97 15.62 0.61
CA GLY A 380 20.19 17.06 0.56
C GLY A 380 19.67 17.74 -0.71
N GLN A 381 19.48 17.01 -1.81
CA GLN A 381 18.88 17.56 -3.03
C GLN A 381 17.38 17.85 -2.87
N ARG A 382 16.71 17.19 -1.91
CA ARG A 382 15.26 17.30 -1.68
C ARG A 382 14.91 17.89 -0.32
N LEU A 383 15.68 17.57 0.72
CA LEU A 383 15.52 18.01 2.11
C LEU A 383 16.86 18.50 2.67
N PRO A 384 17.28 19.75 2.36
CA PRO A 384 18.58 20.28 2.78
C PRO A 384 18.77 20.31 4.30
N ALA A 385 17.74 20.69 5.05
CA ALA A 385 17.78 20.78 6.51
C ALA A 385 17.98 19.40 7.17
N MET A 386 17.32 18.37 6.65
CA MET A 386 17.51 16.99 7.10
C MET A 386 18.94 16.52 6.83
N ALA A 387 19.46 16.77 5.62
CA ALA A 387 20.82 16.38 5.28
C ALA A 387 21.85 17.08 6.17
N GLN A 388 21.66 18.37 6.49
CA GLN A 388 22.52 19.09 7.42
C GLN A 388 22.54 18.44 8.80
N HIS A 389 21.36 18.10 9.35
CA HIS A 389 21.23 17.41 10.63
C HIS A 389 21.96 16.07 10.65
N LEU A 390 21.76 15.25 9.61
CA LEU A 390 22.41 13.94 9.50
C LEU A 390 23.94 14.08 9.41
N ARG A 391 24.48 15.04 8.65
CA ARG A 391 25.93 15.29 8.59
C ARG A 391 26.50 15.70 9.94
N GLN A 392 25.75 16.47 10.72
CA GLN A 392 26.21 17.00 11.99
C GLN A 392 26.27 15.92 13.08
N PHE A 393 25.31 14.98 13.08
CA PHE A 393 25.13 14.06 14.19
C PHE A 393 25.41 12.59 13.87
N ILE A 394 25.70 12.24 12.62
CA ILE A 394 26.23 10.91 12.29
C ILE A 394 27.74 10.90 12.46
N GLN A 395 28.21 10.07 13.37
CA GLN A 395 29.61 9.75 13.54
C GLN A 395 29.93 8.50 12.73
N THR A 396 30.81 8.63 11.74
CA THR A 396 31.33 7.48 10.96
C THR A 396 32.64 6.97 11.58
N GLY A 397 32.96 5.70 11.37
CA GLY A 397 34.13 5.04 11.98
C GLY A 397 33.96 3.53 12.02
N LEU A 398 34.74 2.82 12.84
CA LEU A 398 34.58 1.37 13.06
C LEU A 398 33.28 1.01 13.80
N LYS A 399 32.66 1.99 14.47
CA LYS A 399 31.35 1.85 15.11
C LYS A 399 30.47 3.06 14.77
N PRO A 400 29.87 3.13 13.57
CA PRO A 400 29.00 4.23 13.20
C PRO A 400 27.85 4.40 14.18
N SER A 401 27.49 5.66 14.45
CA SER A 401 26.41 5.99 15.39
C SER A 401 25.74 7.31 15.01
N TYR A 402 24.46 7.42 15.34
CA TYR A 402 23.72 8.67 15.29
C TYR A 402 23.60 9.23 16.72
N ARG A 403 24.20 10.40 16.97
CA ARG A 403 24.36 10.98 18.32
C ARG A 403 24.05 12.48 18.33
N PRO A 404 22.76 12.86 18.26
CA PRO A 404 22.36 14.24 18.53
C PRO A 404 22.44 14.57 20.03
N PRO A 405 22.78 15.81 20.42
CA PRO A 405 22.61 16.30 21.78
C PRO A 405 21.11 16.35 22.14
N GLU A 406 20.79 16.40 23.44
CA GLU A 406 19.42 16.30 23.94
C GLU A 406 18.45 17.31 23.30
N SER A 407 18.91 18.55 23.07
CA SER A 407 18.13 19.61 22.40
C SER A 407 17.84 19.35 20.92
N GLU A 408 18.59 18.44 20.28
CA GLU A 408 18.50 18.11 18.86
C GLU A 408 17.97 16.69 18.62
N ARG A 409 17.57 15.99 19.69
CA ARG A 409 16.96 14.66 19.59
C ARG A 409 15.64 14.71 18.87
N ARG A 410 15.46 13.78 17.94
CA ARG A 410 14.28 13.65 17.09
C ARG A 410 13.70 12.27 17.31
N ALA A 411 12.41 12.19 17.63
CA ALA A 411 11.71 10.91 17.67
C ALA A 411 11.50 10.43 16.22
N TRP A 412 12.40 9.58 15.74
CA TRP A 412 12.33 9.03 14.39
C TRP A 412 11.31 7.90 14.30
N GLU A 413 10.45 7.94 13.29
CA GLU A 413 9.70 6.78 12.82
C GLU A 413 10.55 6.09 11.75
N THR A 414 11.08 4.90 12.05
CA THR A 414 11.93 4.08 11.17
C THR A 414 11.29 2.75 10.91
#